data_AF-A0A644UC67-F1
#
_entry.id   AF-A0A644UC67-F1
#
_cell.length_a   1.000
_cell.length_b   1.000
_cell.length_c   1.000
_cell.angle_alpha   90.00
_cell.angle_beta   90.00
_cell.angle_gamma   90.00
#
_symmetry.space_group_name_H-M   'P 1'
#
loop_
_entity.id
_entity.type
_entity.pdbx_description
1 polymer ?
#
loop_
_entity_poly.entity_id
_entity_poly.type
_entity_poly.pdbx_seq_one_letter_code
_entity_poly.pdbx_strand_id
1 'polypeptide(L)'
;MAIKDYRLDPFLNVINIKKISGEYHQVPNQSPYTVRLNEVPQKTDPSSLNIKFANGAVLTEVAAQPSQGQYWPDYNTAAHGVADWNTGTLLFNAADAGKIVYASYNGIGTLVDDRVQDMLELAVTTSTQPERDVRLSGTAVSYDSSESSGGGNLASGYVRVKQHRGLPAGTYTLREVIQHLINRSQTLEFVKGTNYYNCDCDCGDDM
;
A
#
# COMPACT_ATOMS: atom_id res chain seq x y z
N MET A 1 11.41 2.78 -25.00
CA MET A 1 10.42 1.93 -24.31
C MET A 1 10.98 1.67 -22.92
N ALA A 2 10.38 2.22 -21.87
CA ALA A 2 10.91 2.06 -20.52
C ALA A 2 10.80 0.59 -20.11
N ILE A 3 11.94 -0.02 -19.76
CA ILE A 3 11.99 -1.35 -19.17
C ILE A 3 11.31 -1.22 -17.80
N LYS A 4 10.08 -1.69 -17.68
CA LYS A 4 9.32 -1.71 -16.42
C LYS A 4 9.58 -3.05 -15.73
N ASP A 5 9.62 -3.04 -14.40
CA ASP A 5 9.66 -4.24 -13.55
C ASP A 5 10.97 -5.04 -13.50
N TYR A 6 12.10 -4.43 -13.88
CA TYR A 6 13.43 -5.00 -13.68
C TYR A 6 14.16 -4.30 -12.51
N ARG A 7 14.84 -5.08 -11.68
CA ARG A 7 15.73 -4.61 -10.64
C ARG A 7 17.00 -4.07 -11.29
N LEU A 8 17.02 -2.78 -11.57
CA LEU A 8 18.19 -2.09 -12.10
C LEU A 8 19.17 -1.75 -10.97
N ASP A 9 20.46 -2.00 -11.17
CA ASP A 9 21.51 -1.36 -10.38
C ASP A 9 21.73 0.05 -10.92
N PRO A 10 21.35 1.11 -10.18
CA PRO A 10 21.42 2.49 -10.68
C PRO A 10 22.86 3.02 -10.79
N PHE A 11 23.84 2.36 -10.18
CA PHE A 11 25.24 2.80 -10.19
C PHE A 11 26.02 2.16 -11.33
N LEU A 12 25.67 0.93 -11.68
CA LEU A 12 26.31 0.16 -12.74
C LEU A 12 25.50 0.15 -14.05
N ASN A 13 24.25 0.62 -14.00
CA ASN A 13 23.31 0.61 -15.12
C ASN A 13 23.14 -0.80 -15.74
N VAL A 14 23.13 -1.83 -14.89
CA VAL A 14 22.95 -3.23 -15.25
C VAL A 14 21.81 -3.86 -14.45
N ILE A 15 21.20 -4.93 -14.97
CA ILE A 15 20.19 -5.70 -14.24
C ILE A 15 20.85 -6.40 -13.05
N ASN A 16 20.33 -6.15 -11.85
CA ASN A 16 20.75 -6.80 -10.62
C ASN A 16 19.95 -8.10 -10.45
N ILE A 17 20.59 -9.22 -10.76
CA ILE A 17 20.01 -10.56 -10.63
C ILE A 17 20.15 -11.03 -9.18
N LYS A 18 19.03 -11.39 -8.56
CA LYS A 18 19.00 -11.91 -7.19
C LYS A 18 18.68 -13.40 -7.21
N LYS A 19 19.55 -14.22 -6.61
CA LYS A 19 19.27 -15.65 -6.43
C LYS A 19 18.27 -15.85 -5.30
N ILE A 20 17.11 -16.42 -5.62
CA ILE A 20 16.05 -16.77 -4.68
C ILE A 20 16.07 -18.28 -4.48
N SER A 21 15.98 -18.72 -3.23
CA SER A 21 15.95 -20.14 -2.89
C SER A 21 14.95 -20.40 -1.77
N GLY A 22 14.14 -21.45 -1.95
CA GLY A 22 13.20 -21.91 -0.93
C GLY A 22 11.97 -21.01 -0.78
N GLU A 23 11.57 -20.29 -1.83
CA GLU A 23 10.36 -19.49 -1.80
C GLU A 23 9.13 -20.40 -1.67
N TYR A 24 8.37 -20.21 -0.61
CA TYR A 24 7.25 -21.07 -0.22
C TYR A 24 5.94 -20.63 -0.89
N HIS A 25 5.23 -21.57 -1.50
CA HIS A 25 3.87 -21.37 -2.02
C HIS A 25 3.01 -22.61 -1.81
N GLN A 26 1.70 -22.39 -1.70
CA GLN A 26 0.71 -23.46 -1.76
C GLN A 26 -0.03 -23.37 -3.10
N VAL A 27 -0.14 -24.48 -3.81
CA VAL A 27 -0.96 -24.55 -5.02
C VAL A 27 -2.43 -24.33 -4.61
N PRO A 28 -3.16 -23.37 -5.20
CA PRO A 28 -4.54 -23.10 -4.84
C PRO A 28 -5.41 -24.36 -4.90
N ASN A 29 -6.39 -24.48 -4.00
CA ASN A 29 -7.34 -25.61 -4.00
C ASN A 29 -8.42 -25.49 -5.09
N GLN A 30 -8.45 -24.37 -5.79
CA GLN A 30 -9.45 -24.05 -6.80
C GLN A 30 -8.76 -23.60 -8.09
N SER A 31 -9.42 -23.87 -9.21
CA SER A 31 -9.03 -23.35 -10.52
C SER A 31 -8.83 -21.83 -10.44
N PRO A 32 -7.75 -21.25 -10.99
CA PRO A 32 -6.88 -21.82 -12.04
C PRO A 32 -5.60 -22.54 -11.57
N TYR A 33 -5.47 -23.00 -10.32
CA TYR A 33 -4.28 -23.74 -9.82
C TYR A 33 -2.95 -23.04 -10.12
N THR A 34 -2.98 -21.72 -10.05
CA THR A 34 -1.90 -20.86 -10.52
C THR A 34 -1.20 -20.23 -9.32
N VAL A 35 0.13 -20.30 -9.29
CA VAL A 35 0.97 -19.68 -8.27
C VAL A 35 1.73 -18.53 -8.91
N ARG A 36 1.79 -17.39 -8.23
CA ARG A 36 2.60 -16.25 -8.65
C ARG A 36 3.81 -16.13 -7.73
N LEU A 37 4.99 -16.15 -8.33
CA LEU A 37 6.25 -15.94 -7.64
C LEU A 37 6.37 -14.49 -7.16
N ASN A 38 7.12 -14.28 -6.08
CA ASN A 38 7.37 -12.96 -5.50
C ASN A 38 8.16 -12.06 -6.46
N GLU A 39 9.15 -12.62 -7.15
CA GLU A 39 9.91 -11.95 -8.19
C GLU A 39 9.71 -12.66 -9.54
N VAL A 40 9.85 -11.90 -10.62
CA VAL A 40 9.85 -12.38 -12.00
C VAL A 40 11.13 -13.21 -12.20
N PRO A 41 11.03 -14.50 -12.56
CA PRO A 41 12.18 -15.31 -12.90
C PRO A 41 12.85 -14.84 -14.19
N GLN A 42 14.17 -14.89 -14.23
CA GLN A 42 14.96 -14.61 -15.41
C GLN A 42 14.67 -15.68 -16.47
N LYS A 43 14.24 -15.25 -17.66
CA LYS A 43 14.10 -16.14 -18.82
C LYS A 43 15.50 -16.51 -19.33
N THR A 44 15.91 -17.75 -19.08
CA THR A 44 17.18 -18.31 -19.56
C THR A 44 16.91 -19.63 -20.27
N ASP A 45 17.78 -20.01 -21.20
CA ASP A 45 17.77 -21.34 -21.84
C ASP A 45 19.12 -22.01 -21.58
N PRO A 46 19.22 -23.01 -20.67
CA PRO A 46 18.13 -23.63 -19.89
C PRO A 46 17.55 -22.74 -18.78
N SER A 47 16.31 -22.99 -18.38
CA SER A 47 15.59 -22.25 -17.31
C SER A 47 16.31 -22.35 -15.97
N SER A 48 16.44 -21.23 -15.26
CA SER A 48 16.97 -21.18 -13.89
C SER A 48 15.95 -21.56 -12.82
N LEU A 49 14.69 -21.77 -13.22
CA LEU A 49 13.57 -22.08 -12.33
C LEU A 49 13.61 -23.55 -11.91
N ASN A 50 13.57 -23.79 -10.60
CA ASN A 50 13.46 -25.11 -10.01
C ASN A 50 12.35 -25.12 -8.97
N ILE A 51 11.36 -25.98 -9.17
CA ILE A 51 10.24 -26.18 -8.26
C ILE A 51 10.35 -27.56 -7.63
N LYS A 52 10.20 -27.64 -6.31
CA LYS A 52 10.14 -28.91 -5.57
C LYS A 52 8.95 -28.93 -4.62
N PHE A 53 8.33 -30.08 -4.44
CA PHE A 53 7.34 -30.28 -3.38
C PHE A 53 7.99 -30.23 -2.00
N ALA A 54 7.19 -30.06 -0.96
CA ALA A 54 7.67 -30.10 0.43
C ALA A 54 8.32 -31.43 0.84
N ASN A 55 8.00 -32.53 0.15
CA ASN A 55 8.65 -33.83 0.35
C ASN A 55 10.02 -33.94 -0.36
N GLY A 56 10.48 -32.89 -1.05
CA GLY A 56 11.74 -32.85 -1.78
C GLY A 56 11.68 -33.33 -3.22
N ALA A 57 10.54 -33.82 -3.72
CA ALA A 57 10.38 -34.24 -5.11
C ALA A 57 10.44 -33.03 -6.05
N VAL A 58 11.35 -33.06 -7.02
CA VAL A 58 11.52 -32.01 -8.03
C VAL A 58 10.46 -32.18 -9.12
N LEU A 59 9.78 -31.08 -9.46
CA LEU A 59 8.79 -31.08 -10.53
C LEU A 59 9.44 -30.81 -11.88
N THR A 60 8.77 -31.25 -12.94
CA THR A 60 9.24 -31.08 -14.31
C THR A 60 8.62 -29.83 -14.94
N GLU A 61 9.45 -28.94 -15.47
CA GLU A 61 9.03 -27.82 -16.30
C GLU A 61 8.51 -28.31 -17.65
N VAL A 62 7.34 -27.84 -18.08
CA VAL A 62 6.75 -28.15 -19.39
C VAL A 62 6.33 -26.89 -20.13
N ALA A 63 6.28 -26.97 -21.47
CA ALA A 63 5.87 -25.85 -22.33
C ALA A 63 4.37 -25.87 -22.70
N ALA A 64 3.61 -26.84 -22.19
CA ALA A 64 2.17 -27.01 -22.42
C ALA A 64 1.42 -27.29 -21.09
N GLN A 65 0.13 -27.59 -21.16
CA GLN A 65 -0.70 -27.91 -19.99
C GLN A 65 -0.02 -28.99 -19.12
N PRO A 66 0.24 -28.71 -17.82
CA PRO A 66 0.98 -29.62 -16.95
C PRO A 66 0.14 -30.84 -16.56
N SER A 67 0.79 -32.01 -16.52
CA SER A 67 0.29 -33.20 -15.83
C SER A 67 0.70 -33.18 -14.35
N GLN A 68 0.27 -34.18 -13.57
CA GLN A 68 0.67 -34.31 -12.17
C GLN A 68 2.21 -34.31 -12.02
N GLY A 69 2.74 -33.52 -11.09
CA GLY A 69 4.17 -33.37 -10.86
C GLY A 69 4.91 -32.52 -11.90
N GLN A 70 4.16 -31.83 -12.76
CA GLN A 70 4.69 -30.89 -13.75
C GLN A 70 4.19 -29.47 -13.46
N TYR A 71 4.92 -28.46 -13.93
CA TYR A 71 4.49 -27.07 -13.90
C TYR A 71 4.75 -26.40 -15.26
N TRP A 72 3.91 -25.44 -15.60
CA TRP A 72 4.07 -24.61 -16.78
C TRP A 72 4.37 -23.17 -16.36
N PRO A 73 5.57 -22.65 -16.63
CA PRO A 73 5.88 -21.24 -16.42
C PRO A 73 5.31 -20.40 -17.57
N ASP A 74 4.83 -19.21 -17.23
CA ASP A 74 4.30 -18.23 -18.18
C ASP A 74 5.40 -17.51 -18.99
N TYR A 75 6.33 -18.27 -19.57
CA TYR A 75 7.40 -17.75 -20.43
C TYR A 75 6.95 -17.51 -21.89
N ASN A 76 5.75 -17.97 -22.24
CA ASN A 76 5.21 -17.89 -23.61
C ASN A 76 4.33 -16.66 -23.85
N THR A 77 4.07 -15.84 -22.83
CA THR A 77 3.37 -14.57 -23.03
C THR A 77 4.33 -13.55 -23.64
N ALA A 78 4.20 -13.31 -24.95
CA ALA A 78 4.74 -12.11 -25.59
C ALA A 78 3.96 -10.84 -25.19
N ALA A 79 3.45 -10.79 -23.96
CA ALA A 79 2.70 -9.67 -23.44
C ALA A 79 3.58 -8.42 -23.49
N HIS A 80 2.99 -7.30 -23.93
CA HIS A 80 3.67 -6.01 -24.11
C HIS A 80 4.81 -5.99 -25.15
N GLY A 81 4.93 -7.01 -26.02
CA GLY A 81 5.86 -6.99 -27.16
C GLY A 81 7.34 -7.15 -26.79
N VAL A 82 7.64 -7.64 -25.59
CA VAL A 82 9.00 -7.87 -25.09
C VAL A 82 9.26 -9.38 -25.02
N ALA A 83 10.23 -9.88 -25.79
CA ALA A 83 10.51 -11.32 -25.91
C ALA A 83 10.98 -11.98 -24.60
N ASP A 84 11.60 -11.19 -23.72
CA ASP A 84 12.17 -11.64 -22.45
C ASP A 84 11.22 -11.45 -21.25
N TRP A 85 10.01 -10.96 -21.52
CA TRP A 85 9.01 -10.69 -20.49
C TRP A 85 8.30 -11.97 -20.03
N ASN A 86 7.98 -12.04 -18.74
CA ASN A 86 7.09 -13.04 -18.15
C ASN A 86 6.42 -12.47 -16.91
N THR A 87 5.36 -13.13 -16.44
CA THR A 87 4.56 -12.63 -15.30
C THR A 87 5.01 -13.19 -13.94
N GLY A 88 6.01 -14.08 -13.92
CA GLY A 88 6.36 -14.88 -12.73
C GLY A 88 5.27 -15.86 -12.32
N THR A 89 4.37 -16.22 -13.24
CA THR A 89 3.22 -17.08 -12.97
C THR A 89 3.52 -18.52 -13.38
N LEU A 90 3.15 -19.46 -12.51
CA LEU A 90 3.30 -20.90 -12.69
C LEU A 90 1.93 -21.58 -12.63
N LEU A 91 1.59 -22.34 -13.67
CA LEU A 91 0.39 -23.17 -13.72
C LEU A 91 0.72 -24.59 -13.26
N PHE A 92 -0.14 -25.15 -12.41
CA PHE A 92 -0.04 -26.54 -11.92
C PHE A 92 -1.25 -27.37 -12.36
N ASN A 93 -1.12 -28.69 -12.25
CA ASN A 93 -2.24 -29.59 -12.47
C ASN A 93 -3.20 -29.60 -11.26
N ALA A 94 -4.49 -29.87 -11.50
CA ALA A 94 -5.49 -30.03 -10.45
C ALA A 94 -5.13 -31.14 -9.43
N ALA A 95 -4.42 -32.18 -9.84
CA ALA A 95 -3.94 -33.25 -8.96
C ALA A 95 -2.85 -32.80 -7.96
N ASP A 96 -2.29 -31.61 -8.14
CA ASP A 96 -1.31 -31.00 -7.25
C ASP A 96 -1.91 -29.89 -6.38
N ALA A 97 -3.21 -29.64 -6.49
CA ALA A 97 -3.95 -28.69 -5.66
C ALA A 97 -3.73 -28.96 -4.16
N GLY A 98 -3.51 -27.88 -3.40
CA GLY A 98 -3.30 -27.92 -1.96
C GLY A 98 -1.89 -28.35 -1.52
N LYS A 99 -1.02 -28.82 -2.44
CA LYS A 99 0.37 -29.18 -2.11
C LYS A 99 1.24 -27.93 -1.95
N ILE A 100 2.23 -28.05 -1.07
CA ILE A 100 3.25 -27.02 -0.85
C ILE A 100 4.39 -27.24 -1.83
N VAL A 101 4.81 -26.15 -2.46
CA VAL A 101 5.96 -26.09 -3.37
C VAL A 101 6.97 -25.05 -2.88
N TYR A 102 8.25 -25.34 -3.15
CA TYR A 102 9.37 -24.46 -2.92
C TYR A 102 10.01 -24.10 -4.26
N ALA A 103 10.05 -22.81 -4.58
CA ALA A 103 10.66 -22.29 -5.78
C ALA A 103 12.10 -21.80 -5.52
N SER A 104 13.00 -22.04 -6.46
CA SER A 104 14.34 -21.46 -6.51
C SER A 104 14.61 -20.98 -7.93
N TYR A 105 15.03 -19.73 -8.09
CA TYR A 105 15.21 -19.09 -9.39
C TYR A 105 16.07 -17.84 -9.28
N ASN A 106 16.54 -17.35 -10.42
CA ASN A 106 17.15 -16.03 -10.51
C ASN A 106 16.06 -14.97 -10.72
N GLY A 107 15.78 -14.14 -9.72
CA GLY A 107 14.83 -13.05 -9.81
C GLY A 107 15.44 -11.84 -10.54
N ILE A 108 14.68 -11.25 -11.46
CA ILE A 108 15.04 -10.02 -12.19
C ILE A 108 14.27 -8.79 -11.71
N GLY A 109 13.41 -8.91 -10.70
CA GLY A 109 12.59 -7.81 -10.18
C GLY A 109 11.20 -8.28 -9.77
N THR A 110 10.46 -7.45 -9.05
CA THR A 110 9.04 -7.69 -8.75
C THR A 110 8.20 -6.95 -9.78
N LEU A 111 7.20 -7.60 -10.37
CA LEU A 111 6.12 -6.85 -11.01
C LEU A 111 5.53 -5.93 -9.95
N VAL A 112 5.57 -4.61 -10.19
CA VAL A 112 4.81 -3.69 -9.35
C VAL A 112 3.34 -3.92 -9.67
N ASP A 113 2.75 -4.89 -8.98
CA ASP A 113 1.31 -5.11 -8.98
C ASP A 113 0.66 -3.88 -8.35
N ASP A 114 -0.48 -3.42 -8.87
CA ASP A 114 -1.20 -2.29 -8.29
C ASP A 114 -1.58 -2.51 -6.81
N ARG A 115 -1.55 -3.78 -6.35
CA ARG A 115 -1.72 -4.21 -4.95
C ARG A 115 -0.48 -4.00 -4.07
N VAL A 116 0.68 -3.62 -4.61
CA VAL A 116 1.89 -3.32 -3.81
C VAL A 116 1.63 -2.19 -2.81
N GLN A 117 0.76 -1.23 -3.17
CA GLN A 117 0.31 -0.18 -2.24
C GLN A 117 -0.49 -0.73 -1.05
N ASP A 118 -1.14 -1.89 -1.21
CA ASP A 118 -1.95 -2.56 -0.21
C ASP A 118 -1.16 -3.61 0.59
N MET A 119 0.00 -4.06 0.10
CA MET A 119 0.86 -5.04 0.77
C MET A 119 2.06 -4.42 1.50
N LEU A 120 2.47 -3.18 1.17
CA LEU A 120 3.47 -2.46 1.94
C LEU A 120 2.84 -1.88 3.21
N GLU A 121 3.04 -2.56 4.33
CA GLU A 121 2.76 -2.04 5.65
C GLU A 121 3.92 -1.14 6.12
N LEU A 122 3.57 0.09 6.47
CA LEU A 122 4.47 1.06 7.06
C LEU A 122 4.05 1.30 8.52
N ALA A 123 5.00 1.07 9.44
CA ALA A 123 4.84 1.49 10.82
C ALA A 123 5.09 3.00 10.90
N VAL A 124 4.06 3.77 11.24
CA VAL A 124 4.16 5.23 11.36
C VAL A 124 4.06 5.63 12.83
N THR A 125 5.01 6.42 13.29
CA THR A 125 4.92 7.11 14.59
C THR A 125 4.15 8.41 14.43
N THR A 126 3.33 8.77 15.41
CA THR A 126 2.53 10.00 15.35
C THR A 126 3.39 11.27 15.22
N SER A 127 2.78 12.36 14.74
CA SER A 127 3.43 13.66 14.63
C SER A 127 4.02 14.11 15.98
N THR A 128 5.26 14.60 15.94
CA THR A 128 5.95 15.19 17.11
C THR A 128 5.45 16.60 17.44
N GLN A 129 4.66 17.22 16.54
CA GLN A 129 4.07 18.53 16.80
C GLN A 129 2.81 18.40 17.67
N PRO A 130 2.66 19.21 18.73
CA PRO A 130 1.46 19.23 19.55
C PRO A 130 0.28 19.83 18.78
N GLU A 131 -0.94 19.42 19.15
CA GLU A 131 -2.16 20.11 18.70
C GLU A 131 -2.19 21.52 19.26
N ARG A 132 -2.67 22.44 18.43
CA ARG A 132 -2.83 23.84 18.81
C ARG A 132 -4.26 24.26 18.61
N ASP A 133 -4.74 25.07 19.52
CA ASP A 133 -6.08 25.62 19.51
C ASP A 133 -5.95 27.11 19.79
N VAL A 134 -6.52 27.94 18.93
CA VAL A 134 -6.58 29.38 19.12
C VAL A 134 -8.02 29.84 19.00
N ARG A 135 -8.44 30.64 19.98
CA ARG A 135 -9.73 31.33 19.99
C ARG A 135 -9.52 32.80 19.64
N LEU A 136 -10.18 33.24 18.58
CA LEU A 136 -10.12 34.59 18.03
C LEU A 136 -11.48 35.25 18.23
N SER A 137 -11.47 36.53 18.62
CA SER A 137 -12.68 37.36 18.68
C SER A 137 -13.18 37.67 17.27
N GLY A 138 -14.50 37.60 17.05
CA GLY A 138 -15.13 37.92 15.77
C GLY A 138 -15.97 36.78 15.23
N THR A 139 -16.42 36.91 13.98
CA THR A 139 -17.32 35.94 13.34
C THR A 139 -16.72 35.41 12.05
N ALA A 140 -16.72 34.09 11.88
CA ALA A 140 -16.28 33.46 10.64
C ALA A 140 -17.37 33.56 9.55
N VAL A 141 -16.96 33.96 8.35
CA VAL A 141 -17.81 33.95 7.15
C VAL A 141 -17.86 32.57 6.50
N SER A 142 -16.78 31.79 6.63
CA SER A 142 -16.65 30.41 6.19
C SER A 142 -16.04 29.58 7.32
N TYR A 143 -16.58 28.39 7.55
CA TYR A 143 -16.19 27.51 8.65
C TYR A 143 -16.52 26.06 8.30
N ASP A 144 -15.79 25.13 8.91
CA ASP A 144 -15.95 23.68 8.73
C ASP A 144 -17.04 23.13 9.68
N SER A 145 -17.14 23.68 10.89
CA SER A 145 -18.10 23.26 11.90
C SER A 145 -18.55 24.43 12.79
N SER A 146 -19.60 24.22 13.58
CA SER A 146 -20.11 25.23 14.52
C SER A 146 -20.24 24.66 15.92
N GLU A 147 -19.90 25.45 16.93
CA GLU A 147 -20.04 25.08 18.34
C GLU A 147 -20.75 26.20 19.13
N SER A 148 -21.45 25.81 20.19
CA SER A 148 -22.00 26.75 21.17
C SER A 148 -21.40 26.48 22.54
N SER A 149 -21.14 27.54 23.29
CA SER A 149 -20.62 27.46 24.66
C SER A 149 -21.41 28.37 25.59
N GLY A 150 -21.49 27.99 26.86
CA GLY A 150 -22.18 28.78 27.89
C GLY A 150 -23.70 28.66 27.85
N GLY A 151 -24.38 29.59 28.51
CA GLY A 151 -25.83 29.66 28.59
C GLY A 151 -26.30 31.05 29.01
N GLY A 152 -27.37 31.54 28.40
CA GLY A 152 -27.95 32.84 28.70
C GLY A 152 -28.68 33.49 27.53
N ASN A 153 -29.16 34.71 27.77
CA ASN A 153 -30.00 35.46 26.82
C ASN A 153 -29.20 36.35 25.85
N LEU A 154 -27.92 36.59 26.14
CA LEU A 154 -27.01 37.36 25.28
C LEU A 154 -26.03 36.41 24.58
N ALA A 155 -25.53 36.81 23.41
CA ALA A 155 -24.61 35.99 22.63
C ALA A 155 -23.54 36.83 21.92
N SER A 156 -22.31 36.29 21.86
CA SER A 156 -21.20 36.84 21.08
C SER A 156 -20.53 35.77 20.22
N GLY A 157 -20.10 36.17 19.02
CA GLY A 157 -19.40 35.30 18.08
C GLY A 157 -17.92 35.17 18.39
N TYR A 158 -17.36 33.98 18.17
CA TYR A 158 -15.92 33.76 18.11
C TYR A 158 -15.56 32.82 16.97
N VAL A 159 -14.28 32.84 16.58
CA VAL A 159 -13.70 31.86 15.67
C VAL A 159 -12.70 31.03 16.44
N ARG A 160 -12.73 29.72 16.23
CA ARG A 160 -11.75 28.81 16.85
C ARG A 160 -11.04 28.05 15.76
N VAL A 161 -9.72 28.11 15.74
CA VAL A 161 -8.90 27.37 14.78
C VAL A 161 -8.22 26.23 15.51
N LYS A 162 -8.61 25.01 15.16
CA LYS A 162 -8.04 23.78 15.73
C LYS A 162 -7.06 23.19 14.73
N GLN A 163 -5.82 22.99 15.16
CA GLN A 163 -4.83 22.24 14.40
C GLN A 163 -4.87 20.78 14.87
N HIS A 164 -5.28 19.89 13.98
CA HIS A 164 -5.29 18.46 14.20
C HIS A 164 -3.91 17.87 13.90
N ARG A 165 -3.50 16.82 14.62
CA ARG A 165 -2.25 16.11 14.28
C ARG A 165 -2.38 15.44 12.91
N GLY A 166 -1.23 15.08 12.32
CA GLY A 166 -1.17 14.19 11.16
C GLY A 166 -1.68 12.78 11.49
N LEU A 167 -1.26 11.78 10.70
CA LEU A 167 -1.65 10.39 10.94
C LEU A 167 -1.39 9.97 12.41
N PRO A 168 -2.36 9.33 13.08
CA PRO A 168 -2.12 8.74 14.38
C PRO A 168 -1.06 7.63 14.30
N ALA A 169 -0.48 7.27 15.43
CA ALA A 169 0.45 6.14 15.47
C ALA A 169 -0.29 4.83 15.16
N GLY A 170 0.29 4.01 14.29
CA GLY A 170 -0.33 2.76 13.87
C GLY A 170 0.41 2.12 12.71
N THR A 171 -0.08 0.94 12.33
CA THR A 171 0.34 0.25 11.11
C THR A 171 -0.67 0.60 10.03
N TYR A 172 -0.16 1.09 8.90
CA TYR A 172 -0.97 1.47 7.75
C TYR A 172 -0.35 0.91 6.49
N THR A 173 -1.18 0.54 5.53
CA THR A 173 -0.74 0.32 4.15
C THR A 173 -0.31 1.65 3.54
N LEU A 174 0.55 1.61 2.52
CA LEU A 174 0.95 2.81 1.78
C LEU A 174 -0.27 3.53 1.17
N ARG A 175 -1.28 2.79 0.69
CA ARG A 175 -2.55 3.37 0.21
C ARG A 175 -3.25 4.16 1.32
N GLU A 176 -3.37 3.59 2.52
CA GLU A 176 -4.01 4.26 3.65
C GLU A 176 -3.27 5.53 4.06
N VAL A 177 -1.93 5.50 4.09
CA VAL A 177 -1.12 6.70 4.37
C VAL A 177 -1.39 7.80 3.33
N ILE A 178 -1.36 7.46 2.03
CA ILE A 178 -1.63 8.41 0.95
C ILE A 178 -3.06 8.95 1.05
N GLN A 179 -4.05 8.08 1.29
CA GLN A 179 -5.45 8.49 1.42
C GLN A 179 -5.66 9.41 2.64
N HIS A 180 -4.98 9.13 3.76
CA HIS A 180 -5.00 10.01 4.93
C HIS A 180 -4.40 11.38 4.64
N LEU A 181 -3.29 11.44 3.88
CA LEU A 181 -2.67 12.71 3.47
C LEU A 181 -3.57 13.49 2.50
N ILE A 182 -4.25 12.81 1.57
CA ILE A 182 -5.20 13.43 0.65
C ILE A 182 -6.40 14.00 1.42
N ASN A 183 -6.99 13.21 2.31
CA ASN A 183 -8.16 13.61 3.10
C ASN A 183 -7.83 14.76 4.08
N ARG A 184 -6.59 14.81 4.58
CA ARG A 184 -6.09 15.85 5.50
C ARG A 184 -5.19 16.86 4.81
N SER A 185 -5.40 17.12 3.52
CA SER A 185 -4.60 18.08 2.73
C SER A 185 -4.43 19.45 3.42
N GLN A 186 -5.33 19.77 4.36
CA GLN A 186 -5.15 20.76 5.41
C GLN A 186 -5.35 20.14 6.80
N THR A 187 -4.54 20.55 7.79
CA THR A 187 -4.65 20.10 9.20
C THR A 187 -5.39 21.10 10.10
N LEU A 188 -5.96 22.15 9.51
CA LEU A 188 -6.69 23.20 10.24
C LEU A 188 -8.18 23.00 10.07
N GLU A 189 -8.91 23.11 11.19
CA GLU A 189 -10.37 23.18 11.23
C GLU A 189 -10.78 24.55 11.77
N PHE A 190 -11.60 25.25 11.01
CA PHE A 190 -12.22 26.52 11.38
C PHE A 190 -13.60 26.26 11.98
N VAL A 191 -13.75 26.51 13.28
CA VAL A 191 -15.01 26.36 13.99
C VAL A 191 -15.62 27.73 14.25
N LYS A 192 -16.88 27.91 13.83
CA LYS A 192 -17.67 29.09 14.19
C LYS A 192 -18.30 28.87 15.57
N GLY A 193 -17.90 29.68 16.53
CA GLY A 193 -18.38 29.61 17.90
C GLY A 193 -19.43 30.67 18.23
N THR A 194 -20.46 30.30 18.97
CA THR A 194 -21.37 31.24 19.63
C THR A 194 -21.25 31.06 21.14
N ASN A 195 -20.89 32.13 21.85
CA ASN A 195 -20.80 32.12 23.31
C ASN A 195 -22.02 32.80 23.91
N TYR A 196 -22.79 32.08 24.73
CA TYR A 196 -23.96 32.59 25.43
C TYR A 196 -23.63 32.99 26.86
N TYR A 197 -24.16 34.12 27.30
CA TYR A 197 -23.92 34.68 28.62
C TYR A 197 -25.10 35.51 29.12
N ASN A 198 -25.12 35.78 30.43
CA ASN A 198 -26.24 36.44 31.13
C ASN A 198 -25.98 37.91 31.50
N CYS A 199 -24.73 38.37 31.45
CA CYS A 199 -24.37 39.74 31.77
C CYS A 199 -23.80 40.44 30.54
N ASP A 200 -24.32 41.62 30.20
CA ASP A 200 -23.69 42.46 29.21
C ASP A 200 -22.37 42.96 29.82
N CYS A 201 -21.24 42.37 29.38
CA CYS A 201 -19.92 42.75 29.88
C CYS A 201 -19.45 44.08 29.27
N ASP A 202 -20.37 44.97 28.89
CA ASP A 202 -20.11 46.37 28.61
C ASP A 202 -19.89 47.09 29.95
N CYS A 203 -18.81 46.70 30.64
CA CYS A 203 -18.17 47.56 31.61
C CYS A 203 -17.43 48.61 30.77
N GLY A 204 -18.18 49.59 30.26
CA GLY A 204 -17.59 50.75 29.62
C GLY A 204 -16.48 51.27 30.54
N ASP A 205 -15.29 51.46 29.97
CA ASP A 205 -14.23 52.27 30.55
C ASP A 205 -14.75 53.71 30.65
N ASP A 206 -15.63 53.98 31.61
CA ASP A 206 -15.99 55.32 32.04
C ASP A 206 -14.86 55.82 32.97
N MET A 207 -13.84 56.42 32.37
CA MET A 207 -13.06 57.52 32.95
C MET A 207 -12.87 58.64 31.92
#